data_AF-A0A4W5QY23-F1
#
_entry.id   AF-A0A4W5QY23-F1
#
_cell.length_a   1.000
_cell.length_b   1.000
_cell.length_c   1.000
_cell.angle_alpha   90.00
_cell.angle_beta   90.00
_cell.angle_gamma   90.00
#
_symmetry.space_group_name_H-M   'P 1'
#
loop_
_entity.id
_entity.type
_entity.pdbx_description
1 polymer ?
#
loop_
_entity_poly.entity_id
_entity_poly.type
_entity_poly.pdbx_seq_one_letter_code
_entity_poly.pdbx_strand_id
1 'polypeptide(L)'
;MMKSTKDLLEFLDLSHLSPDEELAIRQVLQRDDNLRKRETGRIRRLQISIPDPKKLKVMTGKWFEELRTHRYGQQSDVTEVLRSSMRRKKTTGKDFVLITINQLNNYTLN
;
A
#
# COMPACT_ATOMS: atom_id res chain seq x y z
N MET A 1 -2.47 25.36 -19.06
CA MET A 1 -2.44 23.89 -19.01
C MET A 1 -2.43 23.50 -17.54
N MET A 2 -3.50 22.87 -17.03
CA MET A 2 -3.59 22.49 -15.61
C MET A 2 -2.56 21.38 -15.33
N LYS A 3 -1.72 21.56 -14.30
CA LYS A 3 -0.78 20.52 -13.85
C LYS A 3 -1.58 19.25 -13.57
N SER A 4 -1.16 18.13 -14.16
CA SER A 4 -1.77 16.83 -13.89
C SER A 4 -1.58 16.52 -12.41
N THR A 5 -2.61 16.03 -11.72
CA THR A 5 -2.48 15.56 -10.32
C THR A 5 -1.42 14.47 -10.17
N LYS A 6 -1.01 13.82 -11.26
CA LYS A 6 0.15 12.93 -11.34
C LYS A 6 1.47 13.64 -11.02
N ASP A 7 1.62 14.92 -11.37
CA ASP A 7 2.85 15.70 -11.18
C ASP A 7 2.97 16.28 -9.75
N LEU A 8 1.85 16.45 -9.04
CA LEU A 8 1.83 16.91 -7.64
C LEU A 8 2.00 15.78 -6.62
N LEU A 9 1.72 14.55 -7.03
CA LEU A 9 1.81 13.34 -6.20
C LEU A 9 3.10 12.58 -6.38
N GLU A 10 4.06 13.09 -7.16
CA GLU A 10 5.22 12.29 -7.52
C GLU A 10 5.89 11.77 -6.26
N PHE A 11 6.05 12.58 -5.20
CA PHE A 11 6.42 12.07 -3.87
C PHE A 11 5.94 13.00 -2.74
N LEU A 12 5.27 12.44 -1.74
CA LEU A 12 5.02 13.12 -0.46
C LEU A 12 6.36 13.32 0.29
N ASP A 13 6.63 14.53 0.77
CA ASP A 13 7.77 14.80 1.65
C ASP A 13 7.48 14.28 3.06
N LEU A 14 8.36 13.38 3.53
CA LEU A 14 8.30 12.72 4.83
C LEU A 14 9.58 12.95 5.65
N SER A 15 10.36 13.97 5.28
CA SER A 15 11.61 14.33 5.95
C SER A 15 11.41 14.74 7.41
N HIS A 16 10.26 15.32 7.74
CA HIS A 16 9.90 15.78 9.08
C HIS A 16 9.56 14.65 10.07
N LEU A 17 9.30 13.43 9.60
CA LEU A 17 8.96 12.31 10.47
C LEU A 17 10.17 11.84 11.28
N SER A 18 9.99 11.74 12.59
CA SER A 18 10.93 11.05 13.48
C SER A 18 11.00 9.55 13.18
N PRO A 19 12.07 8.85 13.63
CA PRO A 19 12.20 7.41 13.41
C PRO A 19 11.02 6.60 13.95
N ASP A 20 10.50 6.97 15.13
CA ASP A 20 9.40 6.25 15.78
C ASP A 20 8.07 6.44 15.05
N GLU A 21 7.78 7.67 14.60
CA GLU A 21 6.59 7.96 13.78
C GLU A 21 6.63 7.23 12.44
N GLU A 22 7.80 7.23 11.80
CA GLU A 22 7.99 6.52 10.55
C GLU A 22 7.81 5.00 10.74
N LEU A 23 8.36 4.42 11.80
CA LEU A 23 8.20 3.01 12.14
C LEU A 23 6.71 2.67 12.36
N ALA A 24 5.99 3.50 13.11
CA ALA A 24 4.56 3.31 13.35
C ALA A 24 3.75 3.27 12.04
N ILE A 25 4.02 4.21 11.13
CA ILE A 25 3.34 4.25 9.82
C ILE A 25 3.73 3.02 8.97
N ARG A 26 5.00 2.60 8.97
CA ARG A 26 5.45 1.41 8.24
C ARG A 26 4.74 0.13 8.72
N GLN A 27 4.55 -0.01 10.02
CA GLN A 27 3.82 -1.15 10.58
C GLN A 27 2.35 -1.17 10.15
N VAL A 28 1.69 -0.02 10.05
CA VAL A 28 0.32 0.09 9.48
C VAL A 28 0.32 -0.38 8.03
N LEU A 29 1.26 0.12 7.21
CA LEU A 29 1.37 -0.25 5.79
C LEU A 29 1.63 -1.75 5.58
N GLN A 30 2.40 -2.38 6.45
CA GLN A 30 2.67 -3.82 6.41
C GLN A 30 1.42 -4.64 6.75
N ARG A 31 0.67 -4.26 7.80
CA ARG A 31 -0.59 -4.93 8.16
C ARG A 31 -1.62 -4.81 7.04
N ASP A 32 -1.70 -3.64 6.42
CA ASP A 32 -2.58 -3.37 5.29
C ASP A 32 -2.19 -4.18 4.04
N ASP A 33 -0.90 -4.40 3.77
CA ASP A 33 -0.44 -5.31 2.69
C ASP A 33 -0.87 -6.76 2.94
N ASN A 34 -0.68 -7.24 4.18
CA ASN A 34 -1.13 -8.58 4.59
C ASN A 34 -2.65 -8.73 4.46
N LEU A 35 -3.41 -7.69 4.82
CA LEU A 35 -4.86 -7.68 4.67
C LEU A 35 -5.26 -7.76 3.18
N ARG A 36 -4.67 -6.94 2.30
CA ARG A 36 -4.95 -6.97 0.86
C ARG A 36 -4.62 -8.31 0.21
N LYS A 37 -3.54 -8.99 0.64
CA LYS A 37 -3.21 -10.35 0.16
C LYS A 37 -4.29 -11.37 0.53
N ARG A 38 -4.73 -11.36 1.79
CA ARG A 38 -5.82 -12.24 2.26
C ARG A 38 -7.13 -11.96 1.51
N GLU A 39 -7.42 -10.68 1.31
CA GLU A 39 -8.60 -10.24 0.58
C GLU A 39 -8.58 -10.67 -0.89
N THR A 40 -7.43 -10.55 -1.57
CA THR A 40 -7.25 -11.07 -2.92
C THR A 40 -7.55 -12.57 -3.00
N GLY A 41 -7.06 -13.35 -2.03
CA GLY A 41 -7.37 -14.77 -1.93
C GLY A 41 -8.86 -15.05 -1.72
N ARG A 42 -9.54 -14.24 -0.90
CA ARG A 42 -10.99 -14.33 -0.66
C ARG A 42 -11.78 -14.02 -1.94
N ILE A 43 -11.44 -12.95 -2.65
CA ILE A 43 -12.09 -12.55 -3.90
C ILE A 43 -11.97 -13.65 -4.96
N ARG A 44 -10.79 -14.25 -5.13
CA ARG A 44 -10.60 -15.38 -6.06
C ARG A 44 -11.53 -16.55 -5.76
N ARG A 45 -11.71 -16.90 -4.48
CA ARG A 45 -12.65 -17.95 -4.08
C ARG A 45 -14.10 -17.56 -4.38
N LEU A 46 -14.49 -16.31 -4.10
CA LEU A 46 -15.85 -15.82 -4.40
C LEU A 46 -16.17 -15.83 -5.89
N GLN A 47 -15.21 -15.49 -6.75
CA GLN A 47 -15.40 -15.51 -8.20
C GLN A 47 -15.72 -16.92 -8.72
N ILE A 48 -15.22 -17.95 -8.05
CA ILE A 48 -15.50 -19.35 -8.39
C ILE A 48 -16.82 -19.81 -7.77
N SER A 49 -17.12 -19.41 -6.53
CA SER A 49 -18.26 -19.94 -5.78
C SER A 49 -19.57 -19.19 -5.98
N ILE A 50 -19.55 -17.94 -6.46
CA ILE A 50 -20.74 -17.11 -6.64
C ILE A 50 -20.98 -16.86 -8.13
N PRO A 51 -21.95 -17.55 -8.76
CA PRO A 51 -22.27 -17.36 -10.17
C PRO A 51 -23.09 -16.09 -10.45
N ASP A 52 -23.87 -15.60 -9.47
CA ASP A 52 -24.65 -14.37 -9.66
C ASP A 52 -23.72 -13.14 -9.65
N PRO A 53 -23.61 -12.41 -10.77
CA PRO A 53 -22.73 -11.25 -10.87
C PRO A 53 -23.14 -10.10 -9.96
N LYS A 54 -24.45 -9.94 -9.65
CA LYS A 54 -24.91 -8.86 -8.75
C LYS A 54 -24.45 -9.14 -7.33
N LYS A 55 -24.68 -10.36 -6.82
CA LYS A 55 -24.20 -10.80 -5.51
C LYS A 55 -22.67 -10.76 -5.43
N LEU A 56 -21.96 -11.21 -6.47
CA LEU A 56 -20.50 -11.16 -6.53
C LEU A 56 -19.97 -9.73 -6.40
N LYS A 57 -20.59 -8.77 -7.11
CA LYS A 57 -20.22 -7.35 -7.05
C LYS A 57 -20.36 -6.75 -5.65
N VAL A 58 -21.42 -7.13 -4.92
CA VAL A 58 -21.61 -6.71 -3.52
C VAL A 58 -20.55 -7.34 -2.61
N MET A 59 -20.35 -8.65 -2.71
CA MET A 59 -19.44 -9.40 -1.83
C MET A 59 -17.96 -9.08 -2.05
N THR A 60 -17.58 -8.66 -3.25
CA THR A 60 -16.21 -8.22 -3.59
C THR A 60 -15.96 -6.75 -3.32
N GLY A 61 -16.99 -5.98 -2.96
CA GLY A 61 -16.88 -4.53 -2.75
C GLY A 61 -16.76 -3.71 -4.04
N LYS A 62 -16.80 -4.34 -5.23
CA LYS A 62 -16.65 -3.66 -6.52
C LYS A 62 -17.67 -2.53 -6.73
N TRP A 63 -18.87 -2.65 -6.16
CA TRP A 63 -19.88 -1.59 -6.18
C TRP A 63 -19.36 -0.26 -5.58
N PHE A 64 -18.53 -0.34 -4.53
CA PHE A 64 -17.98 0.84 -3.87
C PHE A 64 -16.90 1.49 -4.71
N GLU A 65 -16.02 0.70 -5.33
CA GLU A 65 -14.97 1.22 -6.21
C GLU A 65 -15.56 1.92 -7.45
N GLU A 66 -16.63 1.37 -8.03
CA GLU A 66 -17.35 2.01 -9.13
C GLU A 66 -18.01 3.33 -8.68
N LEU A 67 -18.67 3.34 -7.51
CA LEU A 67 -19.27 4.55 -6.94
C LEU A 67 -18.21 5.63 -6.66
N ARG A 68 -17.08 5.24 -6.06
CA ARG A 68 -15.95 6.11 -5.75
C ARG A 68 -15.37 6.70 -7.03
N THR A 69 -15.14 5.87 -8.04
CA THR A 69 -14.64 6.28 -9.36
C THR A 69 -15.62 7.23 -10.05
N HIS A 70 -16.91 6.95 -9.99
CA HIS A 70 -17.93 7.80 -10.60
C HIS A 70 -17.97 9.19 -9.97
N ARG A 71 -17.82 9.27 -8.65
CA ARG A 71 -17.87 10.55 -7.91
C ARG A 71 -16.58 11.35 -8.01
N TYR A 72 -15.43 10.69 -7.91
CA TYR A 72 -14.14 11.37 -7.74
C TYR A 72 -13.16 11.12 -8.90
N GLY A 73 -13.57 10.40 -9.94
CA GLY A 73 -12.67 9.95 -10.99
C GLY A 73 -11.68 8.88 -10.52
N GLN A 74 -10.70 8.58 -11.36
CA GLN A 74 -9.59 7.70 -11.00
C GLN A 74 -8.68 8.43 -10.01
N GLN A 75 -8.63 7.91 -8.78
CA GLN A 75 -7.82 8.45 -7.70
C GLN A 75 -6.52 7.65 -7.58
N SER A 76 -5.41 8.34 -7.33
CA SER A 76 -4.14 7.71 -7.02
C SER A 76 -4.25 6.90 -5.72
N ASP A 77 -3.64 5.73 -5.66
CA ASP A 77 -3.55 4.98 -4.40
C ASP A 77 -2.59 5.72 -3.45
N VAL A 78 -3.14 6.45 -2.50
CA VAL A 78 -2.39 7.19 -1.47
C VAL A 78 -1.44 6.26 -0.72
N THR A 79 -1.83 5.00 -0.53
CA THR A 79 -0.98 3.97 0.11
C THR A 79 0.25 3.69 -0.74
N GLU A 80 0.12 3.65 -2.06
CA GLU A 80 1.22 3.44 -3.00
C GLU A 80 2.14 4.65 -3.07
N VAL A 81 1.59 5.86 -3.08
CA VAL A 81 2.35 7.11 -3.01
C VAL A 81 3.16 7.14 -1.71
N LEU A 82 2.54 6.84 -0.58
CA LEU A 82 3.20 6.83 0.74
C LEU A 82 4.33 5.78 0.80
N ARG A 83 4.10 4.57 0.30
CA ARG A 83 5.15 3.54 0.19
C ARG A 83 6.32 4.00 -0.66
N SER A 84 6.04 4.63 -1.79
CA SER A 84 7.06 5.10 -2.73
C SER A 84 7.91 6.19 -2.10
N SER A 85 7.29 7.17 -1.42
CA SER A 85 7.99 8.19 -0.63
C SER A 85 8.89 7.60 0.46
N MET A 86 8.37 6.64 1.23
CA MET A 86 9.14 6.00 2.31
C MET A 86 10.30 5.13 1.82
N ARG A 87 10.26 4.61 0.59
CA ARG A 87 11.39 3.87 0.01
C ARG A 87 12.55 4.82 -0.33
N ARG A 88 12.28 6.04 -0.80
CA ARG A 88 13.31 7.01 -1.18
C ARG A 88 14.05 7.64 -0.01
N LYS A 89 13.42 7.78 1.16
CA LYS A 89 14.09 8.28 2.38
C LYS A 89 15.28 7.39 2.80
N LYS A 90 15.27 6.09 2.46
CA LYS A 90 16.35 5.15 2.81
C LYS A 90 17.66 5.33 2.04
N THR A 91 17.68 6.07 0.93
CA THR A 91 18.92 6.26 0.14
C THR A 91 19.86 7.33 0.69
N THR A 92 19.51 8.04 1.77
CA THR A 92 20.43 8.94 2.49
C THR A 92 21.16 8.23 3.64
N GLY A 93 22.04 7.30 3.27
CA GLY A 93 23.36 7.11 3.90
C GLY A 93 23.50 6.33 5.22
N LYS A 94 22.48 6.18 6.08
CA LYS A 94 22.68 5.57 7.43
C LYS A 94 21.88 4.28 7.70
N ASP A 95 20.80 4.03 6.95
CA ASP A 95 19.91 2.88 7.21
C ASP A 95 20.31 1.58 6.51
N PHE A 96 21.26 1.62 5.56
CA PHE A 96 21.76 0.41 4.90
C PHE A 96 22.37 -0.57 5.92
N VAL A 97 23.09 -0.03 6.91
CA VAL A 97 23.78 -0.82 7.96
C VAL A 97 22.79 -1.56 8.87
N LEU A 98 21.70 -0.90 9.29
CA LEU A 98 20.69 -1.50 10.17
C LEU A 98 19.82 -2.56 9.46
N ILE A 99 19.58 -2.40 8.15
CA ILE A 99 18.85 -3.40 7.36
C ILE A 99 19.72 -4.65 7.16
N THR A 100 21.03 -4.48 6.90
CA THR A 100 21.95 -5.62 6.76
C THR A 100 22.07 -6.42 8.06
N ILE A 101 22.13 -5.77 9.23
CA ILE A 101 22.22 -6.47 10.53
C ILE A 101 20.96 -7.30 10.81
N ASN A 102 19.76 -6.74 10.58
CA ASN A 102 18.51 -7.49 10.80
C ASN A 102 18.29 -8.61 9.77
N GLN A 103 18.84 -8.50 8.56
CA GLN A 103 18.79 -9.60 7.59
C GLN A 103 19.79 -10.71 7.93
N LEU A 104 21.01 -10.40 8.38
CA LEU A 104 22.01 -11.41 8.78
C LEU A 104 21.59 -12.21 10.03
N ASN A 105 20.96 -11.56 11.01
CA ASN A 105 20.48 -12.23 12.23
C ASN A 105 19.33 -13.23 11.98
N ASN A 106 18.68 -13.19 10.82
CA ASN A 106 17.66 -14.17 10.42
C ASN A 106 18.24 -15.38 9.66
N TYR A 107 19.55 -15.41 9.37
CA TYR A 107 20.24 -16.54 8.72
C TYR A 107 21.16 -17.33 9.67
N THR A 108 21.36 -16.89 10.92
CA THR A 108 22.23 -17.55 11.92
C THR A 108 21.47 -18.31 13.01
N LEU A 109 20.19 -18.60 12.80
CA LEU A 109 19.40 -19.55 13.60
C LEU A 109 18.87 -20.67 12.69
N ASN A 110 19.79 -21.54 12.28
CA ASN A 110 19.57 -22.95 11.96
C ASN A 110 20.87 -23.70 12.22
#